data_AF-A0A7E6DHU9-F1
#
_entry.id   AF-A0A7E6DHU9-F1
#
_cell.length_a   1.000
_cell.length_b   1.000
_cell.length_c   1.000
_cell.angle_alpha   90.00
_cell.angle_beta   90.00
_cell.angle_gamma   90.00
#
_symmetry.space_group_name_H-M   'P 1'
#
loop_
_entity.id
_entity.type
_entity.pdbx_description
1 polymer ?
#
loop_
_entity_poly.entity_id
_entity_poly.type
_entity_poly.pdbx_seq_one_letter_code
_entity_poly.pdbx_strand_id
1 'polypeptide(L)'
;MTTQQRGNFCLHGTQKSPANHAGGRSQRCLLAVAEPVCVRNVPRLHSGWDRAANKGSLPELSTAQQNKLKHLTIVSLASRMKCIPYSVLLRDLEMRNLRELEDLIIEAVYTDIIQGKLDQRNQLLEVDFCIGRDIRKKDINNIVKTLHEWCDGCEAVLLGIEQQVLRANQYKENHSRTQQQVEAEVTNIKKTLKATASSSAQEMEQQLAERECPPHAEQRQPTKKMSKVKGLVSSRH
;
A
#
# COMPACT_ATOMS: atom_id res chain seq x y z
N MET A 1 -12.12 12.13 56.05
CA MET A 1 -11.74 10.79 56.56
C MET A 1 -12.57 9.81 55.75
N THR A 2 -12.11 9.08 54.75
CA THR A 2 -10.88 8.31 54.42
C THR A 2 -10.90 8.11 52.88
N THR A 3 -9.92 8.53 52.09
CA THR A 3 -8.63 7.88 51.71
C THR A 3 -8.73 6.88 50.53
N GLN A 4 -8.02 7.23 49.44
CA GLN A 4 -7.35 6.42 48.37
C GLN A 4 -8.13 5.27 47.67
N GLN A 5 -8.08 5.09 46.34
CA GLN A 5 -6.86 4.81 45.56
C GLN A 5 -6.92 5.32 44.11
N ARG A 6 -5.91 6.13 43.75
CA ARG A 6 -5.38 6.29 42.37
C ARG A 6 -4.15 5.40 42.26
N GLY A 7 -4.08 4.56 41.23
CA GLY A 7 -2.89 3.81 40.86
C GLY A 7 -2.35 4.30 39.52
N ASN A 8 -1.35 5.18 39.55
CA ASN A 8 -0.41 5.42 38.45
C ASN A 8 0.80 4.52 38.70
N PHE A 9 1.28 3.80 37.68
CA PHE A 9 2.64 3.27 37.67
C PHE A 9 3.23 3.40 36.25
N CYS A 10 4.15 4.35 36.10
CA CYS A 10 5.18 4.36 35.07
C CYS A 10 6.45 3.77 35.69
N LEU A 11 7.12 2.82 35.01
CA LEU A 11 8.55 2.57 35.23
C LEU A 11 9.26 2.27 33.90
N HIS A 12 10.08 3.24 33.51
CA HIS A 12 11.47 3.18 33.00
C HIS A 12 11.94 2.00 32.15
N GLY A 13 12.55 2.36 31.01
CA GLY A 13 13.27 1.45 30.13
C GLY A 13 14.71 1.15 30.57
N THR A 14 15.26 0.14 29.90
CA THR A 14 16.69 -0.18 29.82
C THR A 14 17.04 -0.64 28.40
N GLN A 15 18.25 -0.30 27.98
CA GLN A 15 18.78 -0.21 26.61
C GLN A 15 19.17 -1.55 25.94
N LYS A 16 19.25 -1.52 24.58
CA LYS A 16 20.20 -2.14 23.60
C LYS A 16 20.94 -3.45 24.01
N SER A 17 21.08 -4.48 23.16
CA SER A 17 21.63 -4.48 21.78
C SER A 17 21.59 -5.93 21.17
N PRO A 18 22.21 -6.28 20.01
CA PRO A 18 21.52 -6.85 18.85
C PRO A 18 21.91 -8.29 18.47
N ALA A 19 21.06 -9.01 17.73
CA ALA A 19 21.50 -10.06 16.79
C ALA A 19 20.36 -10.50 15.86
N ASN A 20 20.70 -10.53 14.57
CA ASN A 20 20.08 -11.29 13.49
C ASN A 20 19.14 -12.42 13.91
N HIS A 21 17.92 -12.43 13.36
CA HIS A 21 17.53 -13.48 12.41
C HIS A 21 16.40 -12.96 11.51
N ALA A 22 16.67 -13.03 10.21
CA ALA A 22 15.72 -12.83 9.14
C ALA A 22 14.61 -13.87 9.22
N GLY A 23 13.35 -13.48 8.94
CA GLY A 23 12.25 -14.44 8.75
C GLY A 23 10.90 -14.11 9.41
N GLY A 24 10.74 -12.96 10.08
CA GLY A 24 9.55 -12.72 10.92
C GLY A 24 8.55 -11.63 10.49
N ARG A 25 8.67 -11.02 9.31
CA ARG A 25 7.83 -9.85 8.94
C ARG A 25 6.61 -10.18 8.07
N SER A 26 6.50 -11.37 7.52
CA SER A 26 5.39 -11.70 6.60
C SER A 26 4.10 -12.13 7.30
N GLN A 27 4.12 -12.44 8.60
CA GLN A 27 2.95 -12.99 9.31
C GLN A 27 2.11 -11.96 10.06
N ARG A 28 2.55 -10.71 10.20
CA ARG A 28 1.72 -9.64 10.81
C ARG A 28 0.85 -8.87 9.83
N CYS A 29 1.10 -8.96 8.52
CA CYS A 29 0.23 -8.30 7.52
C CYS A 29 -1.04 -9.11 7.20
N LEU A 30 -1.08 -10.41 7.51
CA LEU A 30 -2.23 -11.27 7.21
C LEU A 30 -3.41 -11.11 8.17
N LEU A 31 -3.22 -10.49 9.35
CA LEU A 31 -4.30 -10.32 10.33
C LEU A 31 -5.19 -9.09 10.09
N ALA A 32 -4.86 -8.24 9.11
CA ALA A 32 -5.65 -7.04 8.78
C ALA A 32 -6.61 -7.23 7.58
N VAL A 33 -6.65 -8.42 6.97
CA VAL A 33 -7.42 -8.66 5.73
C VAL A 33 -8.44 -9.79 5.93
N ALA A 34 -9.03 -9.85 7.12
CA ALA A 34 -10.13 -10.76 7.45
C ALA A 34 -11.38 -9.95 7.82
N GLU A 35 -11.84 -9.10 6.90
CA GLU A 35 -13.23 -8.65 6.94
C GLU A 35 -14.11 -9.76 6.33
N PRO A 36 -15.15 -10.22 7.03
CA PRO A 36 -15.92 -11.37 6.60
C PRO A 36 -16.67 -11.09 5.29
N VAL A 37 -16.38 -11.95 4.32
CA VAL A 37 -17.01 -12.42 3.07
C VAL A 37 -18.50 -12.09 2.77
N CYS A 38 -19.25 -11.40 3.63
CA CYS A 38 -20.71 -11.25 3.49
C CYS A 38 -21.18 -10.05 2.65
N VAL A 39 -20.29 -9.25 2.04
CA VAL A 39 -20.62 -7.85 1.69
C VAL A 39 -20.94 -7.57 0.22
N ARG A 40 -20.79 -8.52 -0.71
CA ARG A 40 -21.17 -8.25 -2.11
C ARG A 40 -21.98 -9.38 -2.71
N ASN A 41 -23.17 -9.01 -3.18
CA ASN A 41 -24.10 -9.79 -4.00
C ASN A 41 -24.88 -10.92 -3.31
N VAL A 42 -25.86 -10.53 -2.50
CA VAL A 42 -27.12 -11.26 -2.40
C VAL A 42 -28.14 -10.61 -3.38
N PRO A 43 -28.56 -11.32 -4.45
CA PRO A 43 -29.61 -10.83 -5.34
C PRO A 43 -30.92 -10.66 -4.58
N ARG A 44 -31.64 -9.56 -4.88
CA ARG A 44 -32.92 -9.14 -4.27
C ARG A 44 -33.79 -10.31 -3.82
N LEU A 45 -33.76 -10.54 -2.51
CA LEU A 45 -34.70 -11.38 -1.80
C LEU A 45 -35.58 -10.43 -0.99
N HIS A 46 -36.49 -9.78 -1.72
CA HIS A 46 -37.45 -8.80 -1.22
C HIS A 46 -38.49 -9.48 -0.31
N SER A 47 -38.09 -9.88 0.91
CA SER A 47 -39.02 -10.43 1.90
C SER A 47 -40.01 -9.39 2.44
N GLY A 48 -39.73 -8.08 2.29
CA GLY A 48 -40.65 -7.01 2.67
C GLY A 48 -41.79 -6.75 1.67
N TRP A 49 -41.56 -6.97 0.37
CA TRP A 49 -42.55 -6.65 -0.66
C TRP A 49 -43.61 -7.73 -0.83
N ASP A 50 -43.28 -9.00 -0.56
CA ASP A 50 -44.28 -10.08 -0.55
C ASP A 50 -45.34 -9.83 0.52
N ARG A 51 -45.00 -9.29 1.69
CA ARG A 51 -46.02 -8.98 2.71
C ARG A 51 -46.93 -7.83 2.26
N ALA A 52 -46.38 -6.76 1.69
CA ALA A 52 -47.16 -5.63 1.22
C ALA A 52 -48.07 -6.00 0.04
N ALA A 53 -47.59 -6.85 -0.86
CA ALA A 53 -48.33 -7.34 -2.03
C ALA A 53 -49.35 -8.44 -1.69
N ASN A 54 -49.11 -9.26 -0.65
CA ASN A 54 -49.95 -10.40 -0.26
C ASN A 54 -50.64 -10.26 1.11
N LYS A 55 -50.96 -9.04 1.58
CA LYS A 55 -51.70 -8.85 2.84
C LYS A 55 -53.04 -9.61 2.91
N GLY A 56 -53.61 -10.00 1.76
CA GLY A 56 -54.85 -10.77 1.66
C GLY A 56 -54.72 -12.30 1.51
N SER A 57 -53.52 -12.84 1.29
CA SER A 57 -53.31 -14.29 1.05
C SER A 57 -52.42 -14.98 2.10
N LEU A 58 -51.90 -14.20 3.06
CA LEU A 58 -51.06 -14.71 4.14
C LEU A 58 -51.85 -14.81 5.45
N PRO A 59 -51.65 -15.87 6.26
CA PRO A 59 -52.28 -15.98 7.58
C PRO A 59 -51.81 -14.86 8.51
N GLU A 60 -52.67 -14.47 9.47
CA GLU A 60 -52.34 -13.45 10.46
C GLU A 60 -51.12 -13.87 11.29
N LEU A 61 -50.12 -13.00 11.34
CA LEU A 61 -48.88 -13.21 12.07
C LEU A 61 -48.95 -12.56 13.45
N SER A 62 -48.48 -13.27 14.47
CA SER A 62 -48.26 -12.70 15.80
C SER A 62 -47.29 -11.51 15.75
N THR A 63 -47.41 -10.57 16.68
CA THR A 63 -46.50 -9.43 16.83
C THR A 63 -45.03 -9.86 16.90
N ALA A 64 -44.74 -10.94 17.61
CA ALA A 64 -43.39 -11.52 17.69
C ALA A 64 -42.87 -12.02 16.33
N GLN A 65 -43.73 -12.62 15.50
CA GLN A 65 -43.37 -13.08 14.16
C GLN A 65 -43.15 -11.90 13.21
N GLN A 66 -43.93 -10.83 13.35
CA GLN A 66 -43.75 -9.60 12.59
C GLN A 66 -42.40 -8.93 12.92
N ASN A 67 -42.01 -8.87 14.20
CA ASN A 67 -40.71 -8.34 14.59
C ASN A 67 -39.55 -9.17 14.05
N LYS A 68 -39.66 -10.51 14.07
CA LYS A 68 -38.67 -11.38 13.44
C LYS A 68 -38.51 -11.11 11.94
N LEU A 69 -39.62 -10.94 11.21
CA LEU A 69 -39.55 -10.57 9.78
C LEU A 69 -38.92 -9.19 9.55
N LYS A 70 -39.15 -8.23 10.45
CA LYS A 70 -38.48 -6.93 10.42
C LYS A 70 -36.98 -7.08 10.62
N HIS A 71 -36.51 -7.84 11.62
CA HIS A 71 -35.09 -8.13 11.81
C HIS A 71 -34.44 -8.76 10.58
N LEU A 72 -35.08 -9.77 9.99
CA LEU A 72 -34.61 -10.41 8.76
C LEU A 72 -34.55 -9.45 7.57
N THR A 73 -35.42 -8.44 7.53
CA THR A 73 -35.39 -7.38 6.52
C THR A 73 -34.18 -6.47 6.74
N ILE A 74 -33.87 -6.09 7.98
CA ILE A 74 -32.67 -5.32 8.31
C ILE A 74 -31.40 -6.08 7.90
N VAL A 75 -31.33 -7.39 8.18
CA VAL A 75 -30.21 -8.24 7.74
C VAL A 75 -30.04 -8.24 6.22
N SER A 76 -31.16 -8.27 5.47
CA SER A 76 -31.11 -8.20 4.00
C SER A 76 -30.60 -6.86 3.48
N LEU A 77 -30.92 -5.77 4.18
CA LEU A 77 -30.37 -4.45 3.86
C LEU A 77 -28.88 -4.37 4.22
N ALA A 78 -28.49 -4.88 5.39
CA ALA A 78 -27.11 -4.92 5.86
C ALA A 78 -26.17 -5.70 4.94
N SER A 79 -26.66 -6.77 4.30
CA SER A 79 -25.88 -7.53 3.31
C SER A 79 -25.56 -6.71 2.05
N ARG A 80 -26.32 -5.64 1.77
CA ARG A 80 -26.14 -4.80 0.58
C ARG A 80 -25.46 -3.46 0.89
N MET A 81 -25.67 -2.93 2.09
CA MET A 81 -25.21 -1.62 2.50
C MET A 81 -24.72 -1.67 3.94
N LYS A 82 -23.46 -1.28 4.14
CA LYS A 82 -22.81 -1.23 5.46
C LYS A 82 -23.29 -0.03 6.30
N CYS A 83 -23.66 1.07 5.65
CA CYS A 83 -24.27 2.23 6.31
C CYS A 83 -25.70 2.38 5.80
N ILE A 84 -26.69 2.10 6.64
CA ILE A 84 -28.10 2.10 6.26
C ILE A 84 -28.77 3.37 6.80
N PRO A 85 -29.30 4.25 5.94
CA PRO A 85 -30.04 5.41 6.40
C PRO A 85 -31.36 5.01 7.08
N TYR A 86 -31.73 5.74 8.13
CA TYR A 86 -32.99 5.50 8.86
C TYR A 86 -34.21 5.69 7.95
N SER A 87 -34.14 6.59 6.96
CA SER A 87 -35.20 6.77 5.96
C SER A 87 -35.48 5.51 5.15
N VAL A 88 -34.44 4.73 4.82
CA VAL A 88 -34.58 3.45 4.13
C VAL A 88 -35.18 2.40 5.06
N LEU A 89 -34.73 2.35 6.31
CA LEU A 89 -35.27 1.42 7.32
C LEU A 89 -36.75 1.70 7.61
N LEU A 90 -37.13 2.96 7.81
CA LEU A 90 -38.51 3.36 8.06
C LEU A 90 -39.42 2.98 6.89
N ARG A 91 -38.98 3.22 5.66
CA ARG A 91 -39.75 2.87 4.45
C ARG A 91 -39.88 1.36 4.29
N ASP A 92 -38.79 0.62 4.36
CA ASP A 92 -38.77 -0.82 4.05
C ASP A 92 -39.37 -1.67 5.19
N LEU A 93 -39.41 -1.15 6.43
CA LEU A 93 -40.04 -1.80 7.59
C LEU A 93 -41.49 -1.31 7.84
N GLU A 94 -42.00 -0.41 7.00
CA GLU A 94 -43.31 0.26 7.16
C GLU A 94 -43.50 0.89 8.55
N MET A 95 -42.45 1.52 9.10
CA MET A 95 -42.49 2.15 10.43
C MET A 95 -42.50 3.67 10.32
N ARG A 96 -43.28 4.32 11.20
CA ARG A 96 -43.41 5.80 11.25
C ARG A 96 -42.68 6.42 12.45
N ASN A 97 -42.39 5.61 13.46
CA ASN A 97 -41.80 6.07 14.71
C ASN A 97 -40.31 5.72 14.76
N LEU A 98 -39.48 6.73 15.01
CA LEU A 98 -38.03 6.58 15.12
C LEU A 98 -37.65 5.79 16.38
N ARG A 99 -38.40 5.95 17.47
CA ARG A 99 -38.13 5.24 18.73
C ARG A 99 -38.31 3.72 18.58
N GLU A 100 -39.41 3.31 17.96
CA GLU A 100 -39.69 1.90 17.67
C GLU A 100 -38.64 1.29 16.72
N LEU A 101 -38.09 2.09 15.80
CA LEU A 101 -36.99 1.65 14.96
C LEU A 101 -35.73 1.38 15.77
N GLU A 102 -35.33 2.31 16.64
CA GLU A 102 -34.15 2.16 17.49
C GLU A 102 -34.31 0.96 18.44
N ASP A 103 -35.46 0.80 19.08
CA ASP A 103 -35.71 -0.33 19.99
C ASP A 103 -35.62 -1.67 19.25
N LEU A 104 -36.09 -1.75 18.00
CA LEU A 104 -36.01 -2.95 17.16
C LEU A 104 -34.59 -3.25 16.69
N ILE A 105 -33.80 -2.22 16.38
CA ILE A 105 -32.37 -2.39 16.06
C ILE A 105 -31.61 -2.87 17.30
N ILE A 106 -31.89 -2.27 18.47
CA ILE A 106 -31.29 -2.67 19.75
C ILE A 106 -31.62 -4.14 20.05
N GLU A 107 -32.87 -4.57 19.85
CA GLU A 107 -33.26 -5.99 19.99
C GLU A 107 -32.45 -6.90 19.05
N ALA A 108 -32.26 -6.51 17.79
CA ALA A 108 -31.47 -7.26 16.82
C ALA A 108 -29.97 -7.35 17.20
N VAL A 109 -29.42 -6.31 17.83
CA VAL A 109 -28.04 -6.31 18.35
C VAL A 109 -27.94 -7.18 19.60
N TYR A 110 -28.91 -7.09 20.51
CA TYR A 110 -28.95 -7.92 21.72
C TYR A 110 -29.09 -9.41 21.44
N THR A 111 -29.68 -9.77 20.30
CA THR A 111 -29.84 -11.16 19.85
C THR A 111 -28.71 -11.64 18.93
N ASP A 112 -27.64 -10.85 18.79
CA ASP A 112 -26.47 -11.11 17.94
C ASP A 112 -26.80 -11.36 16.46
N ILE A 113 -27.97 -10.93 16.00
CA ILE A 113 -28.36 -11.01 14.58
C ILE A 113 -27.51 -10.02 13.76
N ILE A 114 -27.25 -8.85 14.34
CA ILE A 114 -26.49 -7.76 13.73
C ILE A 114 -25.48 -7.25 14.75
N GLN A 115 -24.26 -6.96 14.30
CA GLN A 115 -23.25 -6.23 15.06
C GLN A 115 -22.97 -4.92 14.35
N GLY A 116 -23.01 -3.83 15.09
CA GLY A 116 -22.89 -2.50 14.53
C GLY A 116 -23.17 -1.40 15.53
N LYS A 117 -23.19 -0.16 15.05
CA LYS A 117 -23.39 1.06 15.84
C LYS A 117 -24.51 1.90 15.27
N LEU A 118 -25.31 2.49 16.16
CA LEU A 118 -26.32 3.46 15.80
C LEU A 118 -25.69 4.86 15.82
N ASP A 119 -25.71 5.54 14.68
CA ASP A 119 -25.36 6.96 14.57
C ASP A 119 -26.65 7.79 14.51
N GLN A 120 -27.11 8.21 15.69
CA GLN A 120 -28.32 9.01 15.81
C GLN A 120 -28.15 10.42 15.23
N ARG A 121 -26.93 10.96 15.18
CA ARG A 121 -26.65 12.31 14.66
C ARG A 121 -26.82 12.35 13.14
N ASN A 122 -26.27 11.35 12.45
CA ASN A 122 -26.35 11.25 10.99
C ASN A 122 -27.55 10.43 10.51
N GLN A 123 -28.33 9.84 11.44
CA GLN A 123 -29.47 8.97 11.16
C GLN A 123 -29.08 7.75 10.31
N LEU A 124 -27.96 7.12 10.70
CA LEU A 124 -27.39 5.95 10.02
C LEU A 124 -27.26 4.78 11.00
N LEU A 125 -27.45 3.57 10.47
CA LEU A 125 -27.05 2.33 11.12
C LEU A 125 -25.77 1.83 10.44
N GLU A 126 -24.67 1.83 11.17
CA GLU A 126 -23.40 1.24 10.73
C GLU A 126 -23.39 -0.23 11.11
N VAL A 127 -23.24 -1.12 10.13
CA VAL A 127 -23.25 -2.57 10.33
C VAL A 127 -21.88 -3.14 10.04
N ASP A 128 -21.22 -3.64 11.07
CA ASP A 128 -19.93 -4.32 10.97
C ASP A 128 -20.14 -5.75 10.47
N PHE A 129 -21.06 -6.47 11.09
CA PHE A 129 -21.36 -7.87 10.80
C PHE A 129 -22.86 -8.17 10.90
N CYS A 130 -23.33 -9.14 10.13
CA CYS A 130 -24.69 -9.66 10.24
C CYS A 130 -24.72 -11.14 9.92
N ILE A 131 -25.67 -11.87 10.51
CA ILE A 131 -25.84 -13.29 10.22
C ILE A 131 -26.33 -13.51 8.77
N GLY A 132 -25.87 -14.59 8.13
CA GLY A 132 -26.34 -15.01 6.82
C GLY A 132 -27.75 -15.62 6.92
N ARG A 133 -28.72 -15.06 6.18
CA ARG A 133 -30.13 -15.49 6.26
C ARG A 133 -30.48 -16.63 5.30
N ASP A 134 -30.13 -16.48 4.03
CA ASP A 134 -30.55 -17.38 2.94
C ASP A 134 -29.40 -17.61 1.97
N ILE A 135 -29.10 -18.88 1.66
CA ILE A 135 -28.23 -19.25 0.53
C ILE A 135 -29.06 -20.09 -0.43
N ARG A 136 -29.41 -19.54 -1.59
CA ARG A 136 -30.09 -20.31 -2.64
C ARG A 136 -29.06 -20.96 -3.55
N LYS A 137 -29.37 -22.14 -4.11
CA LYS A 137 -28.47 -22.85 -5.04
C LYS A 137 -27.99 -21.98 -6.22
N LYS A 138 -28.87 -21.10 -6.71
CA LYS A 138 -28.56 -20.14 -7.78
C LYS A 138 -27.52 -19.08 -7.39
N ASP A 139 -27.40 -18.77 -6.10
CA ASP A 139 -26.52 -17.72 -5.59
C ASP A 139 -25.10 -18.25 -5.32
N ILE A 140 -24.91 -19.58 -5.31
CA ILE A 140 -23.59 -20.21 -5.10
C ILE A 140 -22.56 -19.73 -6.12
N ASN A 141 -22.94 -19.67 -7.41
CA ASN A 141 -22.04 -19.20 -8.46
C ASN A 141 -21.64 -17.74 -8.27
N ASN A 142 -22.55 -16.90 -7.74
CA ASN A 142 -22.25 -15.51 -7.44
C ASN A 142 -21.27 -15.41 -6.26
N ILE A 143 -21.47 -16.21 -5.21
CA ILE A 143 -20.57 -16.26 -4.06
C ILE A 143 -19.16 -16.67 -4.49
N VAL A 144 -19.04 -17.73 -5.31
CA VAL A 144 -17.74 -18.19 -5.85
C VAL A 144 -17.09 -17.08 -6.67
N LYS A 145 -17.87 -16.41 -7.55
CA LYS A 145 -17.36 -15.30 -8.35
C LYS A 145 -16.83 -14.15 -7.48
N THR A 146 -17.57 -13.74 -6.47
CA THR A 146 -17.15 -12.65 -5.57
C THR A 146 -15.92 -13.02 -4.74
N LEU A 147 -15.81 -14.29 -4.32
CA LEU A 147 -14.61 -14.80 -3.65
C LEU A 147 -13.39 -14.78 -4.59
N HIS A 148 -13.54 -15.22 -5.84
CA HIS A 148 -12.47 -15.13 -6.84
C HIS A 148 -12.06 -13.69 -7.11
N GLU A 149 -13.01 -12.77 -7.33
CA GLU A 149 -12.71 -11.34 -7.52
C GLU A 149 -11.92 -10.75 -6.34
N TRP A 150 -12.22 -11.20 -5.11
CA TRP A 150 -11.47 -10.80 -3.92
C TRP A 150 -10.07 -11.39 -3.87
N CYS A 151 -9.90 -12.68 -4.20
CA CYS A 151 -8.59 -13.33 -4.33
C CYS A 151 -7.73 -12.64 -5.38
N ASP A 152 -8.27 -12.39 -6.57
CA ASP A 152 -7.60 -11.70 -7.67
C ASP A 152 -7.18 -10.28 -7.25
N GLY A 153 -8.05 -9.58 -6.51
CA GLY A 153 -7.73 -8.28 -5.96
C GLY A 153 -6.56 -8.32 -4.96
N CYS A 154 -6.51 -9.33 -4.09
CA CYS A 154 -5.41 -9.54 -3.16
C CYS A 154 -4.11 -9.88 -3.89
N GLU A 155 -4.17 -10.76 -4.89
CA GLU A 155 -3.02 -11.14 -5.72
C GLU A 155 -2.48 -9.92 -6.49
N ALA A 156 -3.35 -9.12 -7.10
CA ALA A 156 -2.95 -7.90 -7.80
C ALA A 156 -2.23 -6.90 -6.88
N VAL A 157 -2.70 -6.73 -5.64
CA VAL A 157 -2.03 -5.87 -4.65
C VAL A 157 -0.66 -6.44 -4.26
N LEU A 158 -0.58 -7.75 -4.01
CA LEU A 158 0.69 -8.42 -3.66
C LEU A 158 1.71 -8.29 -4.80
N LEU A 159 1.32 -8.60 -6.03
CA LEU A 159 2.15 -8.43 -7.23
C LEU A 159 2.57 -6.97 -7.43
N GLY A 160 1.66 -6.03 -7.16
CA GLY A 160 1.95 -4.60 -7.18
C GLY A 160 3.07 -4.24 -6.21
N ILE A 161 3.02 -4.75 -4.97
CA ILE A 161 4.05 -4.54 -3.95
C ILE A 161 5.38 -5.16 -4.39
N GLU A 162 5.37 -6.40 -4.88
CA GLU A 162 6.58 -7.07 -5.37
C GLU A 162 7.26 -6.29 -6.50
N GLN A 163 6.48 -5.78 -7.46
CA GLN A 163 7.01 -4.93 -8.53
C GLN A 163 7.59 -3.62 -7.99
N GLN A 164 6.97 -2.99 -7.00
CA GLN A 164 7.54 -1.78 -6.38
C GLN A 164 8.86 -2.07 -5.68
N VAL A 165 8.98 -3.21 -4.99
CA VAL A 165 10.24 -3.65 -4.38
C VAL A 165 11.33 -3.86 -5.43
N LEU A 166 11.00 -4.54 -6.54
CA LEU A 166 11.94 -4.74 -7.66
C LEU A 166 12.41 -3.40 -8.25
N ARG A 167 11.48 -2.48 -8.53
CA ARG A 167 11.81 -1.14 -9.05
C ARG A 167 12.71 -0.37 -8.09
N ALA A 168 12.40 -0.39 -6.79
CA ALA A 168 13.23 0.27 -5.78
C ALA A 168 14.64 -0.32 -5.71
N ASN A 169 14.77 -1.65 -5.81
CA ASN A 169 16.07 -2.31 -5.82
C ASN A 169 16.88 -1.98 -7.08
N GLN A 170 16.24 -2.00 -8.27
CA GLN A 170 16.89 -1.61 -9.53
C GLN A 170 17.35 -0.15 -9.49
N TYR A 171 16.51 0.75 -8.97
CA TYR A 171 16.87 2.17 -8.83
C TYR A 171 18.08 2.34 -7.91
N LYS A 172 18.10 1.65 -6.76
CA LYS A 172 19.23 1.65 -5.82
C LYS A 172 20.51 1.11 -6.47
N GLU A 173 20.43 0.02 -7.22
CA GLU A 173 21.59 -0.57 -7.91
C GLU A 173 22.13 0.37 -9.00
N ASN A 174 21.26 0.90 -9.85
CA ASN A 174 21.64 1.85 -10.90
C ASN A 174 22.26 3.11 -10.30
N HIS A 175 21.66 3.66 -9.25
CA HIS A 175 22.20 4.82 -8.57
C HIS A 175 23.58 4.54 -7.97
N SER A 176 23.75 3.41 -7.28
CA SER A 176 25.06 2.98 -6.75
C SER A 176 26.09 2.81 -7.85
N ARG A 177 25.72 2.24 -9.00
CA ARG A 177 26.63 2.05 -10.15
C ARG A 177 27.07 3.37 -10.73
N THR A 178 26.14 4.29 -10.99
CA THR A 178 26.44 5.64 -11.48
C THR A 178 27.32 6.40 -10.49
N GLN A 179 27.03 6.32 -9.20
CA GLN A 179 27.84 6.95 -8.16
C GLN A 179 29.28 6.42 -8.16
N GLN A 180 29.48 5.10 -8.21
CA GLN A 180 30.81 4.49 -8.30
C GLN A 180 31.57 4.93 -9.54
N GLN A 181 30.89 5.05 -10.69
CA GLN A 181 31.51 5.49 -11.93
C GLN A 181 31.97 6.96 -11.82
N VAL A 182 31.13 7.84 -11.26
CA VAL A 182 31.49 9.24 -11.00
C VAL A 182 32.68 9.33 -10.04
N GLU A 183 32.68 8.56 -8.95
CA GLU A 183 33.79 8.54 -7.98
C GLU A 183 35.10 8.02 -8.59
N ALA A 184 35.04 7.02 -9.48
CA ALA A 184 36.18 6.50 -10.21
C ALA A 184 36.77 7.54 -11.19
N GLU A 185 35.92 8.22 -11.96
CA GLU A 185 36.32 9.30 -12.86
C GLU A 185 36.99 10.46 -12.09
N VAL A 186 36.38 10.90 -10.98
CA VAL A 186 36.98 11.93 -10.11
C VAL A 186 38.35 11.51 -9.59
N THR A 187 38.50 10.24 -9.22
CA THR A 187 39.77 9.70 -8.73
C THR A 187 40.83 9.65 -9.84
N ASN A 188 40.44 9.22 -11.04
CA ASN A 188 41.33 9.18 -12.20
C ASN A 188 41.79 10.58 -12.60
N ILE A 189 40.87 11.55 -12.69
CA ILE A 189 41.18 12.96 -12.99
C ILE A 189 42.16 13.52 -11.94
N LYS A 190 41.92 13.29 -10.65
CA LYS A 190 42.84 13.72 -9.58
C LYS A 190 44.24 13.13 -9.73
N LYS A 191 44.35 11.84 -10.08
CA LYS A 191 45.64 11.17 -10.32
C LYS A 191 46.37 11.76 -11.52
N THR A 192 45.67 11.95 -12.63
CA THR A 192 46.25 12.55 -13.86
C THR A 192 46.74 13.97 -13.59
N LEU A 193 45.94 14.81 -12.92
CA LEU A 193 46.35 16.17 -12.55
C LEU A 193 47.60 16.19 -11.67
N LYS A 194 47.70 15.29 -10.69
CA LYS A 194 48.90 15.17 -9.84
C LYS A 194 50.13 14.70 -10.62
N ALA A 195 49.97 13.74 -11.53
CA ALA A 195 51.05 13.23 -12.36
C ALA A 195 51.57 14.31 -13.32
N THR A 196 50.68 15.05 -13.98
CA THR A 196 51.06 16.17 -14.85
C THR A 196 51.77 17.27 -14.07
N ALA A 197 51.26 17.66 -12.90
CA ALA A 197 51.90 18.67 -12.05
C ALA A 197 53.32 18.24 -11.60
N SER A 198 53.52 16.96 -11.31
CA SER A 198 54.83 16.41 -10.93
C SER A 198 55.79 16.37 -12.12
N SER A 199 55.31 16.00 -13.32
CA SER A 199 56.10 16.01 -14.56
C SER A 199 56.54 17.43 -14.93
N SER A 200 55.64 18.41 -14.84
CA SER A 200 55.97 19.81 -15.11
C SER A 200 56.93 20.42 -14.08
N ALA A 201 56.91 19.94 -12.84
CA ALA A 201 57.89 20.33 -11.81
C ALA A 201 59.29 19.78 -12.14
N GLN A 202 59.39 18.52 -12.60
CA GLN A 202 60.65 17.92 -13.04
C GLN A 202 61.20 18.57 -14.32
N GLU A 203 60.35 18.95 -15.27
CA GLU A 203 60.76 19.69 -16.47
C GLU A 203 61.30 21.09 -16.15
N MET A 204 60.71 21.78 -15.17
CA MET A 204 61.20 23.09 -14.71
C MET A 204 62.54 22.96 -13.96
N GLU A 205 62.72 21.93 -13.13
CA GLU A 205 63.98 21.63 -12.43
C GLU A 205 65.11 21.29 -13.42
N GLN A 206 64.81 20.56 -14.49
CA GLN A 206 65.78 20.17 -15.51
C GLN A 206 66.21 21.34 -16.41
N GLN A 207 65.29 22.27 -16.72
CA GLN A 207 65.62 23.51 -17.43
C GLN A 207 66.44 24.51 -16.59
N LEU A 208 66.31 24.47 -15.26
CA LEU A 208 67.16 25.24 -14.34
C LEU A 208 68.56 24.63 -14.21
N ALA A 209 68.68 23.29 -14.25
CA ALA A 209 69.97 22.59 -14.22
C ALA A 209 70.79 22.72 -15.53
N GLU A 210 70.15 22.87 -16.69
CA GLU A 210 70.85 23.07 -17.98
C GLU A 210 71.40 24.48 -18.21
N ARG A 211 71.10 25.47 -17.35
CA ARG A 211 71.57 26.86 -17.50
C ARG A 211 72.92 27.18 -16.81
N GLU A 212 73.58 26.21 -16.18
CA GLU A 212 74.85 26.42 -15.44
C GLU A 212 76.10 25.79 -16.10
N CYS A 213 76.25 25.86 -17.44
CA CYS A 213 77.53 25.49 -18.10
C CYS A 213 77.90 26.46 -19.23
N PRO A 214 79.16 26.98 -19.29
CA PRO A 214 79.55 28.06 -20.21
C PRO A 214 79.86 27.56 -21.64
N PRO A 215 79.80 28.42 -22.67
CA PRO A 215 79.85 28.00 -24.07
C PRO A 215 81.30 27.82 -24.57
N HIS A 216 81.53 26.78 -25.37
CA HIS A 216 82.71 26.69 -26.24
C HIS A 216 82.35 26.23 -27.66
N ALA A 217 82.65 27.12 -28.61
CA ALA A 217 83.07 27.01 -30.01
C ALA A 217 82.41 25.99 -31.01
N GLU A 218 81.85 26.58 -32.07
CA GLU A 218 81.98 26.25 -33.51
C GLU A 218 82.26 24.80 -33.98
N GLN A 219 81.35 24.22 -34.79
CA GLN A 219 81.60 23.97 -36.23
C GLN A 219 80.44 23.26 -36.99
N ARG A 220 80.13 23.83 -38.17
CA ARG A 220 79.75 23.25 -39.48
C ARG A 220 78.61 22.21 -39.64
N GLN A 221 77.67 22.59 -40.52
CA GLN A 221 76.80 21.78 -41.40
C GLN A 221 77.61 20.74 -42.26
N PRO A 222 77.03 19.67 -42.88
CA PRO A 222 75.80 19.74 -43.70
C PRO A 222 74.92 18.48 -43.98
N THR A 223 73.76 18.78 -44.58
CA THR A 223 73.00 18.04 -45.63
C THR A 223 71.96 16.94 -45.33
N LYS A 224 70.76 17.21 -45.89
CA LYS A 224 69.86 16.35 -46.72
C LYS A 224 69.17 15.14 -46.04
N LYS A 225 67.83 15.15 -46.01
CA LYS A 225 66.97 14.53 -47.05
C LYS A 225 65.47 14.68 -46.74
N MET A 226 64.72 14.68 -47.84
CA MET A 226 63.29 14.70 -48.06
C MET A 226 62.45 13.80 -47.13
N SER A 227 61.20 14.18 -46.85
CA SER A 227 60.04 13.47 -47.41
C SER A 227 58.70 14.13 -47.03
N LYS A 228 57.80 14.05 -48.02
CA LYS A 228 56.46 14.61 -48.12
C LYS A 228 55.45 13.52 -47.78
N VAL A 229 54.35 13.83 -47.08
CA VAL A 229 53.00 13.23 -47.25
C VAL A 229 52.05 13.97 -46.28
N LYS A 230 51.14 14.79 -46.80
CA LYS A 230 49.77 14.50 -47.28
C LYS A 230 48.81 14.10 -46.16
N GLY A 231 47.91 15.02 -45.84
CA GLY A 231 46.75 14.78 -44.99
C GLY A 231 45.73 13.84 -45.63
N LEU A 232 44.83 13.34 -44.79
CA LEU A 232 43.60 12.68 -45.18
C LEU A 232 42.55 12.89 -44.08
N VAL A 233 41.56 13.72 -44.42
CA VAL A 233 40.20 13.67 -43.89
C VAL A 233 39.54 12.39 -44.42
N SER A 234 38.80 11.64 -43.59
CA SER A 234 37.50 11.08 -44.00
C SER A 234 36.72 10.48 -42.83
N SER A 235 35.58 11.10 -42.55
CA SER A 235 34.25 10.55 -42.27
C SER A 235 34.06 9.03 -42.14
N ARG A 236 33.23 8.62 -41.16
CA ARG A 236 32.20 7.60 -41.34
C ARG A 236 31.10 7.65 -40.25
N HIS A 237 29.90 7.94 -40.74
CA HIS A 237 28.56 7.36 -40.47
C HIS A 237 28.33 6.62 -39.15
#